data_AF-A0A226M771-F1
#
_entry.id   AF-A0A226M771-F1
#
_cell.length_a   1.000
_cell.length_b   1.000
_cell.length_c   1.000
_cell.angle_alpha   90.00
_cell.angle_beta   90.00
_cell.angle_gamma   90.00
#
_symmetry.space_group_name_H-M   'P 1'
#
loop_
_entity.id
_entity.type
_entity.pdbx_description
1 polymer ?
#
loop_
_entity_poly.entity_id
_entity_poly.type
_entity_poly.pdbx_seq_one_letter_code
_entity_poly.pdbx_strand_id
1 'polypeptide(L)'
;MPPTEGTLKDLCKPAALQNILKTESLPILWLGLRGLLLLSERRETAREIRALLPTIMETTSTGNTDIILEALRIFKNVMRHMGMREASSSAVTVAEKMLPLFNHVSSEVRESSIRLFRDLMEAVVWWQKGSMKKNVRGGLLPLLLRMSDEIPSVAQ
;
A
#
# COMPACT_ATOMS: atom_id res chain seq x y z
N MET A 1 23.21 15.65 16.14
CA MET A 1 23.91 15.41 14.86
C MET A 1 22.94 14.70 13.92
N PRO A 2 22.65 15.20 12.72
CA PRO A 2 21.79 14.47 11.79
C PRO A 2 22.50 13.16 11.39
N PRO A 3 21.77 12.04 11.26
CA PRO A 3 22.37 10.76 10.89
C PRO A 3 23.01 10.86 9.51
N THR A 4 24.26 10.42 9.41
CA THR A 4 25.05 10.35 8.18
C THR A 4 24.52 9.28 7.22
N GLU A 5 24.73 9.46 5.92
CA GLU A 5 24.22 8.58 4.87
C GLU A 5 24.68 7.11 5.02
N GLY A 6 25.89 6.87 5.53
CA GLY A 6 26.37 5.53 5.86
C GLY A 6 25.55 4.84 6.97
N THR A 7 25.15 5.59 7.99
CA THR A 7 24.37 5.09 9.12
C THR A 7 22.94 4.72 8.70
N LEU A 8 22.37 5.43 7.71
CA LEU A 8 21.05 5.12 7.14
C LEU A 8 21.04 3.83 6.32
N LYS A 9 22.15 3.50 5.64
CA LYS A 9 22.30 2.23 4.92
C LYS A 9 22.40 1.04 5.86
N ASP A 10 23.11 1.18 6.98
CA ASP A 10 23.24 0.13 8.00
C ASP A 10 21.92 -0.16 8.73
N LEU A 11 21.03 0.84 8.84
CA LEU A 11 19.68 0.70 9.42
C LEU A 11 18.71 -0.04 8.48
N CYS A 12 18.90 0.07 7.16
CA CYS A 12 18.08 -0.62 6.16
C CYS A 12 18.57 -2.05 5.91
N LYS A 13 18.79 -2.86 6.96
CA LYS A 13 19.01 -4.31 6.78
C LYS A 13 17.66 -4.97 6.46
N PRO A 14 17.39 -5.37 5.20
CA PRO A 14 16.05 -5.79 4.80
C PRO A 14 15.62 -7.08 5.52
N ALA A 15 16.57 -7.96 5.86
CA ALA A 15 16.30 -9.18 6.61
C ALA A 15 15.79 -8.93 8.04
N ALA A 16 16.36 -7.96 8.75
CA ALA A 16 15.93 -7.61 10.10
C ALA A 16 14.53 -6.96 10.08
N LEU A 17 14.28 -6.11 9.07
CA LEU A 17 12.99 -5.44 8.88
C LEU A 17 11.88 -6.44 8.49
N GLN A 18 12.19 -7.50 7.74
CA GLN A 18 11.22 -8.55 7.42
C GLN A 18 10.70 -9.27 8.67
N ASN A 19 11.56 -9.53 9.66
CA ASN A 19 11.13 -10.22 10.88
C ASN A 19 10.13 -9.38 11.68
N ILE A 20 10.32 -8.06 11.72
CA ILE A 20 9.39 -7.14 12.39
C ILE A 20 8.04 -7.14 11.67
N LEU A 21 8.02 -7.17 10.33
CA LEU A 21 6.78 -7.21 9.54
C LEU A 21 5.98 -8.51 9.69
N LYS A 22 6.63 -9.60 10.15
CA LYS A 22 6.03 -10.93 10.34
C LYS A 22 5.65 -11.22 11.80
N THR A 23 5.81 -10.25 12.70
CA THR A 23 5.45 -10.43 14.11
C THR A 23 3.93 -10.48 14.30
N GLU A 24 3.47 -11.28 15.26
CA GLU A 24 2.06 -11.31 15.68
C GLU A 24 1.70 -10.14 16.61
N SER A 25 2.70 -9.48 17.19
CA SER A 25 2.50 -8.36 18.12
C SER A 25 2.15 -7.08 17.37
N LEU A 26 0.87 -6.69 17.37
CA LEU A 26 0.41 -5.46 16.71
C LEU A 26 1.17 -4.20 17.17
N PRO A 27 1.50 -3.99 18.46
CA PRO A 27 2.29 -2.84 18.87
C PRO A 27 3.71 -2.82 18.27
N ILE A 28 4.39 -3.97 18.21
CA ILE A 28 5.73 -4.08 17.63
C ILE A 28 5.67 -3.87 16.12
N LEU A 29 4.66 -4.45 15.47
CA LEU A 29 4.41 -4.27 14.04
C LEU A 29 4.16 -2.79 13.71
N TRP A 30 3.29 -2.13 14.47
CA TRP A 30 3.00 -0.71 14.31
C TRP A 30 4.24 0.16 14.48
N LEU A 31 5.06 -0.10 15.52
CA LEU A 31 6.33 0.61 15.71
C LEU A 31 7.30 0.39 14.54
N GLY A 32 7.40 -0.84 14.04
CA GLY A 32 8.20 -1.18 12.87
C GLY A 32 7.76 -0.41 11.63
N LEU A 33 6.46 -0.41 11.34
CA LEU A 33 5.87 0.34 10.24
C LEU A 33 6.08 1.84 10.40
N ARG A 34 5.99 2.38 11.62
CA ARG A 34 6.25 3.80 11.88
C ARG A 34 7.70 4.19 11.55
N GLY A 35 8.66 3.32 11.87
CA GLY A 35 10.05 3.49 11.46
C GLY A 35 10.21 3.45 9.94
N LEU A 36 9.57 2.49 9.28
CA LEU A 36 9.57 2.38 7.81
C LEU A 36 8.90 3.57 7.12
N LEU A 37 7.86 4.16 7.72
CA LEU A 37 7.23 5.37 7.20
C LEU A 37 8.23 6.51 7.10
N LEU A 38 8.98 6.78 8.17
CA LEU A 38 10.01 7.82 8.18
C LEU A 38 11.10 7.56 7.12
N LEU A 39 11.50 6.29 6.94
CA LEU A 39 12.45 5.91 5.89
C LEU A 39 11.86 6.06 4.49
N SER A 40 10.56 5.84 4.31
CA SER A 40 9.92 5.96 2.99
C SER A 40 9.86 7.40 2.46
N GLU A 41 9.97 8.41 3.33
CA GLU A 41 9.87 9.81 2.94
C GLU A 41 11.04 10.30 2.07
N ARG A 42 12.24 9.72 2.27
CA ARG A 42 13.45 10.07 1.52
C ARG A 42 13.69 9.09 0.38
N ARG A 43 14.13 9.60 -0.77
CA ARG A 43 14.29 8.81 -2.01
C ARG A 43 15.29 7.66 -1.83
N GLU A 44 16.40 7.92 -1.14
CA GLU A 44 17.50 6.98 -0.95
C GLU A 44 17.03 5.78 -0.13
N THR A 45 16.40 6.01 1.01
CA THR A 45 15.91 4.96 1.92
C THR A 45 14.63 4.29 1.41
N ALA A 46 13.76 5.01 0.70
CA ALA A 46 12.61 4.43 0.01
C ALA A 46 13.02 3.35 -0.99
N ARG A 47 14.12 3.59 -1.72
CA ARG A 47 14.69 2.62 -2.66
C ARG A 47 15.21 1.37 -1.97
N GLU A 48 15.77 1.47 -0.77
CA GLU A 48 16.25 0.32 0.00
C GLU A 48 15.10 -0.54 0.52
N ILE A 49 14.05 0.07 1.06
CA ILE A 49 12.92 -0.67 1.62
C ILE A 49 11.90 -1.16 0.58
N ARG A 50 12.07 -0.83 -0.71
CA ARG A 50 11.13 -1.23 -1.77
C ARG A 50 10.88 -2.74 -1.85
N ALA A 51 11.91 -3.54 -1.55
CA ALA A 51 11.82 -4.99 -1.56
C ALA A 51 10.87 -5.54 -0.48
N LEU A 52 10.56 -4.72 0.53
CA LEU A 52 9.64 -5.05 1.61
C LEU A 52 8.18 -4.74 1.27
N LEU A 53 7.88 -4.01 0.19
CA LEU A 53 6.51 -3.60 -0.15
C LEU A 53 5.51 -4.77 -0.18
N PRO A 54 5.81 -5.95 -0.75
CA PRO A 54 4.88 -7.08 -0.70
C PRO A 54 4.52 -7.49 0.74
N THR A 55 5.53 -7.59 1.61
CA THR A 55 5.34 -7.95 3.03
C THR A 55 4.65 -6.84 3.82
N ILE A 56 4.95 -5.57 3.54
CA ILE A 56 4.22 -4.44 4.13
C ILE A 56 2.74 -4.50 3.72
N MET A 57 2.44 -4.82 2.46
CA MET A 57 1.05 -4.97 2.02
C MET A 57 0.37 -6.23 2.57
N GLU A 58 1.10 -7.19 3.15
CA GLU A 58 0.48 -8.31 3.87
C GLU A 58 0.00 -7.90 5.26
N THR A 59 0.56 -6.84 5.85
CA THR A 59 0.12 -6.35 7.17
C THR A 59 -1.28 -5.76 7.13
N THR A 60 -1.81 -5.45 5.95
CA THR A 60 -3.19 -4.97 5.81
C THR A 60 -4.23 -6.04 6.17
N SER A 61 -3.84 -7.32 6.14
CA SER A 61 -4.68 -8.45 6.55
C SER A 61 -4.89 -8.53 8.06
N THR A 62 -4.16 -7.73 8.86
CA THR A 62 -4.36 -7.66 10.32
C THR A 62 -5.73 -7.08 10.72
N GLY A 63 -6.39 -6.35 9.81
CA GLY A 63 -7.65 -5.66 10.08
C GLY A 63 -7.51 -4.45 11.04
N ASN A 64 -6.30 -4.17 11.53
CA ASN A 64 -6.05 -3.04 12.40
C ASN A 64 -5.91 -1.75 11.58
N THR A 65 -6.79 -0.78 11.85
CA THR A 65 -6.86 0.50 11.12
C THR A 65 -5.53 1.23 11.05
N ASP A 66 -4.81 1.38 12.17
CA ASP A 66 -3.56 2.14 12.21
C ASP A 66 -2.47 1.46 11.38
N ILE A 67 -2.34 0.14 11.52
CA ILE A 67 -1.39 -0.67 10.75
C ILE A 67 -1.68 -0.58 9.24
N ILE A 68 -2.95 -0.66 8.85
CA ILE A 68 -3.35 -0.53 7.44
C ILE A 68 -2.98 0.86 6.91
N LEU A 69 -3.28 1.93 7.65
CA LEU A 69 -2.98 3.29 7.23
C LEU A 69 -1.47 3.53 7.09
N GLU A 70 -0.66 3.02 8.01
CA GLU A 70 0.80 3.08 7.90
C GLU A 70 1.31 2.36 6.64
N ALA A 71 0.83 1.13 6.39
CA ALA A 71 1.20 0.38 5.19
C ALA A 71 0.86 1.12 3.89
N LEU A 72 -0.35 1.71 3.79
CA LEU A 72 -0.77 2.49 2.62
C LEU A 72 0.09 3.75 2.42
N ARG A 73 0.45 4.45 3.51
CA ARG A 73 1.31 5.65 3.46
C ARG A 73 2.73 5.31 3.02
N ILE A 74 3.32 4.25 3.57
CA ILE A 74 4.65 3.75 3.17
C ILE A 74 4.63 3.40 1.68
N PHE A 75 3.63 2.63 1.23
CA PHE A 75 3.52 2.25 -0.16
C PHE A 75 3.47 3.47 -1.08
N LYS A 76 2.62 4.46 -0.77
CA LYS A 76 2.52 5.71 -1.53
C LYS A 76 3.86 6.44 -1.62
N ASN A 77 4.58 6.55 -0.49
CA ASN A 77 5.86 7.23 -0.44
C ASN A 77 6.92 6.50 -1.27
N VAL A 78 7.02 5.17 -1.16
CA VAL A 78 7.97 4.40 -1.98
C VAL A 78 7.64 4.52 -3.46
N MET A 79 6.37 4.41 -3.85
CA MET A 79 5.94 4.58 -5.24
C MET A 79 6.28 5.96 -5.81
N ARG A 80 6.11 7.03 -5.03
CA ARG A 80 6.50 8.40 -5.43
C ARG A 80 7.97 8.50 -5.82
N HIS A 81 8.83 7.68 -5.20
CA HIS A 81 10.27 7.70 -5.41
C HIS A 81 10.76 6.69 -6.48
N MET A 82 9.86 5.91 -7.07
CA MET A 82 10.15 4.93 -8.12
C MET A 82 9.80 5.44 -9.52
N GLY A 83 10.55 5.02 -10.54
CA GLY A 83 10.21 5.32 -11.93
C GLY A 83 9.00 4.52 -12.42
N MET A 84 8.25 5.02 -13.41
CA MET A 84 7.01 4.40 -13.90
C MET A 84 7.16 2.91 -14.26
N ARG A 85 8.31 2.51 -14.80
CA ARG A 85 8.59 1.11 -15.18
C ARG A 85 8.80 0.20 -13.97
N GLU A 86 9.52 0.69 -12.96
CA GLU A 86 9.80 -0.03 -11.70
C GLU A 86 8.54 -0.14 -10.84
N ALA A 87 7.77 0.94 -10.80
CA ALA A 87 6.45 1.01 -10.20
C ALA A 87 5.48 -0.02 -10.79
N SER A 88 5.53 -0.25 -12.10
CA SER A 88 4.46 -0.96 -12.81
C SER A 88 4.35 -2.46 -12.50
N SER A 89 5.45 -3.19 -12.28
CA SER A 89 5.34 -4.63 -11.95
C SER A 89 4.81 -4.86 -10.54
N SER A 90 5.20 -4.01 -9.59
CA SER A 90 4.71 -4.07 -8.21
C SER A 90 3.30 -3.48 -8.06
N ALA A 91 2.95 -2.48 -8.86
CA ALA A 91 1.66 -1.80 -8.82
C ALA A 91 0.47 -2.74 -9.06
N VAL A 92 0.58 -3.68 -9.99
CA VAL A 92 -0.54 -4.59 -10.33
C VAL A 92 -0.84 -5.55 -9.18
N THR A 93 0.17 -6.24 -8.66
CA THR A 93 0.02 -7.18 -7.53
C THR A 93 -0.45 -6.47 -6.27
N VAL A 94 -0.01 -5.23 -6.04
CA VAL A 94 -0.42 -4.48 -4.87
C VAL A 94 -1.83 -3.88 -5.01
N ALA A 95 -2.22 -3.48 -6.22
CA ALA A 95 -3.58 -3.04 -6.50
C ALA A 95 -4.63 -4.13 -6.20
N GLU A 96 -4.31 -5.41 -6.43
CA GLU A 96 -5.18 -6.54 -6.05
C GLU A 96 -5.37 -6.61 -4.53
N LYS A 97 -4.30 -6.44 -3.74
CA LYS A 97 -4.35 -6.44 -2.27
C LYS A 97 -5.14 -5.26 -1.69
N MET A 98 -5.33 -4.19 -2.45
CA MET A 98 -6.12 -3.02 -2.01
C MET A 98 -7.64 -3.24 -2.14
N LEU A 99 -8.09 -4.16 -3.00
CA LEU A 99 -9.52 -4.33 -3.29
C LEU A 99 -10.36 -4.64 -2.04
N PRO A 100 -9.94 -5.49 -1.10
CA PRO A 100 -10.71 -5.74 0.12
C PRO A 100 -10.86 -4.49 1.00
N LEU A 101 -9.89 -3.56 0.97
CA LEU A 101 -9.86 -2.37 1.82
C LEU A 101 -10.92 -1.34 1.43
N PHE A 102 -11.45 -1.43 0.21
CA PHE A 102 -12.53 -0.58 -0.30
C PHE A 102 -13.84 -0.73 0.48
N ASN A 103 -14.00 -1.86 1.18
CA ASN A 103 -15.15 -2.17 2.01
C ASN A 103 -14.80 -2.24 3.51
N HIS A 104 -13.64 -1.73 3.90
CA HIS A 104 -13.22 -1.71 5.29
C HIS A 104 -14.17 -0.85 6.15
N VAL A 105 -14.31 -1.20 7.44
CA VAL A 105 -15.23 -0.50 8.37
C VAL A 105 -14.83 0.97 8.59
N SER A 106 -13.52 1.25 8.68
CA SER A 106 -13.00 2.62 8.77
C SER A 106 -13.10 3.37 7.44
N SER A 107 -13.74 4.54 7.46
CA SER A 107 -13.81 5.44 6.29
C SER A 107 -12.43 5.90 5.83
N GLU A 108 -11.52 6.20 6.77
CA GLU A 108 -10.16 6.65 6.44
C GLU A 108 -9.39 5.59 5.65
N VAL A 109 -9.56 4.30 6.00
CA VAL A 109 -8.94 3.18 5.26
C VAL A 109 -9.54 3.06 3.87
N ARG A 110 -10.87 3.15 3.74
CA ARG A 110 -11.54 3.10 2.42
C ARG A 110 -11.05 4.23 1.52
N GLU A 111 -11.08 5.47 2.02
CA GLU A 111 -10.67 6.62 1.24
C GLU A 111 -9.19 6.57 0.86
N SER A 112 -8.31 6.22 1.81
CA SER A 112 -6.87 6.15 1.56
C SER A 112 -6.53 5.08 0.52
N SER A 113 -7.14 3.90 0.63
CA SER A 113 -6.92 2.81 -0.33
C SER A 113 -7.47 3.13 -1.72
N ILE A 114 -8.66 3.73 -1.83
CA ILE A 114 -9.25 4.13 -3.12
C ILE A 114 -8.41 5.22 -3.78
N ARG A 115 -7.96 6.24 -3.02
CA ARG A 115 -7.09 7.29 -3.56
C ARG A 115 -5.78 6.70 -4.09
N LEU A 116 -5.15 5.82 -3.33
CA LEU A 116 -3.89 5.19 -3.73
C LEU A 116 -4.07 4.27 -4.94
N PHE A 117 -5.19 3.54 -5.02
CA PHE A 117 -5.52 2.73 -6.18
C PHE A 117 -5.68 3.59 -7.45
N ARG A 118 -6.31 4.76 -7.35
CA ARG A 118 -6.37 5.72 -8.46
C ARG A 118 -4.98 6.18 -8.88
N ASP A 119 -4.14 6.58 -7.93
CA ASP A 119 -2.76 7.01 -8.23
C ASP A 119 -1.98 5.88 -8.93
N LEU A 120 -2.21 4.61 -8.54
CA LEU A 120 -1.63 3.44 -9.22
C LEU A 120 -2.15 3.28 -10.66
N MET A 121 -3.45 3.45 -10.90
CA MET A 121 -4.02 3.36 -12.25
C MET A 121 -3.38 4.36 -13.21
N GLU A 122 -3.11 5.57 -12.74
CA GLU A 122 -2.47 6.64 -13.53
C GLU A 122 -0.99 6.34 -13.80
N ALA A 123 -0.30 5.69 -12.86
CA ALA A 123 1.13 5.39 -12.95
C ALA A 123 1.47 4.14 -13.80
N VAL A 124 0.51 3.26 -14.08
CA VAL A 124 0.74 1.99 -14.78
C VAL A 124 1.09 2.18 -16.26
N VAL A 125 2.21 1.59 -16.70
CA VAL A 125 2.61 1.61 -18.11
C VAL A 125 1.59 0.92 -19.01
N TRP A 126 1.51 1.38 -20.26
CA TRP A 126 0.51 0.95 -21.25
C TRP A 126 0.34 -0.57 -21.38
N TRP A 127 1.43 -1.35 -21.34
CA TRP A 127 1.37 -2.82 -21.48
C TRP A 127 0.78 -3.54 -20.24
N GLN A 128 0.75 -2.88 -19.08
CA GLN A 128 0.14 -3.39 -17.85
C GLN A 128 -1.30 -2.90 -17.63
N LYS A 129 -1.83 -2.03 -18.52
CA LYS A 129 -3.21 -1.54 -18.45
C LYS A 129 -4.24 -2.67 -18.51
N GLY A 130 -3.95 -3.76 -19.22
CA GLY A 130 -4.85 -4.93 -19.30
C GLY A 130 -5.08 -5.59 -17.94
N SER A 131 -4.01 -5.82 -17.18
CA SER A 131 -4.09 -6.37 -15.82
C SER A 131 -4.77 -5.38 -14.88
N MET A 132 -4.42 -4.09 -14.96
CA MET A 132 -5.08 -3.07 -14.14
C MET A 132 -6.59 -2.97 -14.40
N LYS A 133 -7.06 -3.14 -15.65
CA LYS A 133 -8.50 -3.20 -15.97
C LYS A 133 -9.22 -4.32 -15.21
N LYS A 134 -8.57 -5.46 -14.96
CA LYS A 134 -9.17 -6.54 -14.14
C LYS A 134 -9.38 -6.07 -12.71
N ASN A 135 -8.39 -5.39 -12.13
CA ASN A 135 -8.49 -4.84 -10.78
C ASN A 135 -9.57 -3.76 -10.67
N VAL A 136 -9.68 -2.88 -11.68
CA VAL A 136 -10.76 -1.88 -11.74
C VAL A 136 -12.13 -2.55 -11.72
N ARG A 137 -12.31 -3.60 -12.53
CA ARG A 137 -13.56 -4.37 -12.58
C ARG A 137 -13.85 -5.12 -11.28
N GLY A 138 -12.84 -5.62 -10.59
CA GLY A 138 -13.00 -6.34 -9.32
C GLY A 138 -13.22 -5.42 -8.11
N GLY A 139 -12.74 -4.18 -8.17
CA GLY A 139 -12.77 -3.24 -7.05
C GLY A 139 -13.75 -2.09 -7.22
N LEU A 140 -13.44 -1.18 -8.16
CA LEU A 140 -14.15 0.08 -8.31
C LEU A 140 -15.53 -0.10 -8.93
N LEU A 141 -15.71 -1.04 -9.85
CA LEU A 141 -17.01 -1.27 -10.48
C LEU A 141 -18.07 -1.72 -9.46
N PRO A 142 -17.84 -2.73 -8.60
CA PRO A 142 -18.77 -3.09 -7.52
C PRO A 142 -19.05 -1.93 -6.56
N LEU A 143 -18.03 -1.13 -6.22
CA LEU A 143 -18.22 0.06 -5.39
C LEU A 143 -19.16 1.08 -6.03
N LEU A 144 -18.98 1.37 -7.32
CA LEU A 144 -19.82 2.31 -8.07
C LEU A 144 -21.26 1.82 -8.16
N LEU A 145 -21.45 0.52 -8.43
CA LEU A 145 -22.78 -0.09 -8.46
C LEU A 145 -23.47 0.03 -7.09
N ARG A 146 -22.78 -0.31 -5.99
CA ARG A 146 -23.32 -0.15 -4.64
C ARG A 146 -23.71 1.30 -4.30
N MET A 147 -22.91 2.27 -4.74
CA MET A 147 -23.26 3.70 -4.53
C MET A 147 -24.42 4.15 -5.42
N SER A 148 -24.70 3.44 -6.52
CA SER A 148 -25.82 3.71 -7.41
C SER A 148 -27.10 2.99 -6.97
N ASP A 149 -26.98 1.93 -6.16
CA ASP A 149 -28.08 1.12 -5.61
C ASP A 149 -28.86 1.82 -4.47
N GLU A 150 -28.86 3.15 -4.41
CA GLU A 150 -29.75 3.96 -3.55
C GLU A 150 -31.22 3.93 -4.04
N ILE A 151 -31.64 2.87 -4.74
CA ILE A 151 -33.04 2.61 -5.08
C ILE A 151 -33.50 1.41 -4.22
N PRO A 152 -34.26 1.66 -3.13
CA PRO A 152 -34.75 0.60 -2.24
C PRO A 152 -35.57 -0.51 -2.90
N SER A 153 -36.01 -0.34 -4.16
CA SER A 153 -36.86 -1.29 -4.87
C SER A 153 -36.11 -2.42 -5.60
N VAL A 154 -34.77 -2.45 -5.57
CA VAL A 154 -33.97 -3.48 -6.27
C VAL A 154 -33.24 -4.43 -5.29
N ALA A 155 -33.34 -4.17 -3.98
CA ALA A 155 -32.84 -5.04 -2.93
C ALA A 155 -33.96 -5.97 -2.41
N GLN A 156 -34.32 -6.98 -3.20
CA GLN A 156 -34.99 -8.19 -2.74
C GLN A 156 -34.35 -9.43 -3.37
#